data_AF-A0A6L3F7U0-F1
#
_entry.id   AF-A0A6L3F7U0-F1
#
_cell.length_a   1.000
_cell.length_b   1.000
_cell.length_c   1.000
_cell.angle_alpha   90.00
_cell.angle_beta   90.00
_cell.angle_gamma   90.00
#
_symmetry.space_group_name_H-M   'P 1'
#
loop_
_entity.id
_entity.type
_entity.pdbx_description
1 polymer ?
#
loop_
_entity_poly.entity_id
_entity_poly.type
_entity_poly.pdbx_seq_one_letter_code
_entity_poly.pdbx_strand_id
1 'polypeptide(L)'
;MKWFFVLLGLLLVACGGETAVSSPPKSEAIACTVAYRAGVSQPIEREESIAFGDSDSEQTVAFTDLEFHAAYSAGELNNERALRVWVTSAGDETAVFHSTLYQLNLNSGPQNQFVGGHGFTGLNYSYHPTSGAEMQFWCEAN
;
A
#
# COMPACT_ATOMS: atom_id res chain seq x y z
N MET A 1 20.35 -16.28 72.57
CA MET A 1 20.20 -14.82 72.35
C MET A 1 20.89 -14.42 71.06
N LYS A 2 20.10 -14.07 70.04
CA LYS A 2 20.28 -12.99 69.05
C LYS A 2 19.62 -13.40 67.73
N TRP A 3 18.51 -12.71 67.45
CA TRP A 3 17.83 -12.66 66.17
C TRP A 3 18.73 -12.08 65.09
N PHE A 4 18.56 -12.56 63.86
CA PHE A 4 18.79 -11.76 62.65
C PHE A 4 17.73 -12.14 61.61
N PHE A 5 16.76 -11.24 61.46
CA PHE A 5 15.95 -11.07 60.25
C PHE A 5 16.85 -10.48 59.16
N VAL A 6 16.81 -10.98 57.93
CA VAL A 6 16.73 -10.16 56.70
C VAL A 6 16.09 -11.01 55.59
N LEU A 7 14.87 -10.63 55.18
CA LEU A 7 14.27 -10.98 53.90
C LEU A 7 15.06 -10.29 52.77
N LEU A 8 15.36 -11.01 51.68
CA LEU A 8 15.68 -10.38 50.41
C LEU A 8 14.87 -11.05 49.30
N GLY A 9 13.69 -10.50 49.03
CA GLY A 9 12.88 -10.84 47.87
C GLY A 9 13.50 -10.20 46.62
N LEU A 10 13.89 -11.04 45.65
CA LEU A 10 14.17 -10.56 44.30
C LEU A 10 12.84 -10.32 43.58
N LEU A 11 12.49 -9.03 43.42
CA LEU A 11 11.43 -8.56 42.53
C LEU A 11 11.88 -8.74 41.08
N LEU A 12 11.28 -9.72 40.38
CA LEU A 12 11.26 -9.77 38.93
C LEU A 12 10.19 -8.79 38.42
N VAL A 13 10.58 -7.54 38.17
CA VAL A 13 9.78 -6.58 37.41
C VAL A 13 10.71 -5.88 36.42
N ALA A 14 10.92 -6.51 35.27
CA ALA A 14 11.36 -5.82 34.07
C ALA A 14 10.16 -5.78 33.12
N CYS A 15 9.19 -4.91 33.43
CA CYS A 15 8.15 -4.53 32.48
C CYS A 15 8.80 -3.77 31.33
N GLY A 16 8.41 -4.14 30.11
CA GLY A 16 8.87 -3.57 28.87
C GLY A 16 8.73 -2.06 28.84
N GLY A 17 9.83 -1.38 28.53
CA GLY A 17 9.76 -0.15 27.78
C GLY A 17 9.77 -0.55 26.30
N GLU A 18 8.61 -0.79 25.71
CA GLU A 18 8.46 -0.58 24.27
C GLU A 18 8.70 0.91 24.06
N THR A 19 9.94 1.26 23.71
CA THR A 19 10.17 2.54 23.04
C THR A 19 9.29 2.51 21.81
N ALA A 20 8.22 3.32 21.82
CA ALA A 20 7.43 3.59 20.64
C ALA A 20 8.40 4.09 19.57
N VAL A 21 8.79 3.20 18.66
CA VAL A 21 9.57 3.58 17.49
C VAL A 21 8.61 4.45 16.69
N SER A 22 8.86 5.76 16.68
CA SER A 22 8.12 6.67 15.83
C SER A 22 8.18 6.12 14.42
N SER A 23 7.03 5.82 13.82
CA SER A 23 6.95 5.42 12.43
C SER A 23 7.72 6.42 11.58
N PRO A 24 8.51 5.97 10.59
CA PRO A 24 9.13 6.88 9.63
C PRO A 24 8.01 7.73 9.01
N PRO A 25 8.18 9.06 8.89
CA PRO A 25 7.20 9.88 8.20
C PRO A 25 7.05 9.39 6.75
N LYS A 26 5.83 9.43 6.21
CA LYS A 26 5.62 9.22 4.78
C LYS A 26 6.40 10.32 4.04
N SER A 27 7.32 9.87 3.19
CA SER A 27 8.36 10.67 2.52
C SER A 27 7.82 11.45 1.33
N GLU A 28 6.63 11.11 0.82
CA GLU A 28 5.97 11.81 -0.29
C GLU A 28 4.51 11.33 -0.39
N ALA A 29 3.63 12.18 -0.94
CA ALA A 29 2.27 11.79 -1.25
C ALA A 29 2.31 10.87 -2.49
N ILE A 30 1.69 9.71 -2.40
CA ILE A 30 1.53 8.81 -3.55
C ILE A 30 0.11 9.02 -4.08
N ALA A 31 -0.02 9.30 -5.37
CA ALA A 31 -1.30 9.28 -6.05
C ALA A 31 -1.32 8.13 -7.08
N CYS A 32 -2.43 7.41 -7.15
CA CYS A 32 -2.66 6.40 -8.17
C CYS A 32 -3.86 6.81 -9.02
N THR A 33 -3.70 6.73 -10.33
CA THR A 33 -4.79 6.94 -11.30
C THR A 33 -5.18 5.60 -11.90
N VAL A 34 -6.48 5.40 -12.02
CA VAL A 34 -7.11 4.20 -12.57
C VAL A 34 -8.13 4.62 -13.64
N ALA A 35 -8.05 3.99 -14.80
CA ALA A 35 -8.96 4.21 -15.92
C ALA A 35 -9.58 2.88 -16.33
N TYR A 36 -10.91 2.82 -16.40
CA TYR A 36 -11.68 1.60 -16.63
C TYR A 36 -12.51 1.69 -17.91
N ARG A 37 -12.67 0.54 -18.57
CA ARG A 37 -13.63 0.31 -19.66
C ARG A 37 -14.19 -1.10 -19.59
N ALA A 38 -15.46 -1.27 -19.96
CA ALA A 38 -16.12 -2.58 -19.96
C ALA A 38 -15.60 -3.53 -21.05
N GLY A 39 -14.80 -3.02 -22.01
CA GLY A 39 -14.14 -3.84 -23.02
C GLY A 39 -13.08 -3.08 -23.82
N VAL A 40 -12.07 -3.78 -24.35
CA VAL A 40 -10.95 -3.17 -25.08
C VAL A 40 -11.34 -2.42 -26.38
N SER A 41 -12.53 -2.70 -26.91
CA SER A 41 -13.12 -2.00 -28.06
C SER A 41 -13.90 -0.74 -27.67
N GLN A 42 -14.13 -0.52 -26.39
CA GLN A 42 -14.81 0.66 -25.85
C GLN A 42 -13.79 1.74 -25.46
N PRO A 43 -14.19 3.03 -25.47
CA PRO A 43 -13.40 4.09 -24.86
C PRO A 43 -13.31 3.90 -23.34
N ILE A 44 -12.39 4.62 -22.69
CA ILE A 44 -12.38 4.74 -21.23
C ILE A 44 -13.70 5.37 -20.79
N GLU A 45 -14.40 4.69 -19.87
CA GLU A 45 -15.72 5.07 -19.37
C GLU A 45 -15.62 5.87 -18.08
N ARG A 46 -14.63 5.55 -17.24
CA ARG A 46 -14.41 6.20 -15.95
C ARG A 46 -12.92 6.25 -15.64
N GLU A 47 -12.48 7.38 -15.14
CA GLU A 47 -11.14 7.59 -14.59
C GLU A 47 -11.28 8.15 -13.17
N GLU A 48 -10.46 7.64 -12.25
CA GLU A 48 -10.39 8.08 -10.87
C GLU A 48 -8.96 8.15 -10.38
N SER A 49 -8.72 9.03 -9.42
CA SER A 49 -7.44 9.12 -8.72
C SER A 49 -7.67 9.02 -7.23
N ILE A 50 -6.83 8.22 -6.58
CA ILE A 50 -6.71 8.14 -5.12
C ILE A 50 -5.35 8.65 -4.69
N ALA A 51 -5.27 9.28 -3.53
CA ALA A 51 -4.03 9.72 -2.95
C ALA A 51 -3.91 9.17 -1.53
N PHE A 52 -2.70 8.72 -1.16
CA PHE A 52 -2.41 8.31 0.20
C PHE A 52 -2.11 9.54 1.06
N GLY A 53 -2.99 9.81 2.01
CA GLY A 53 -2.70 10.72 3.12
C GLY A 53 -1.79 10.08 4.17
N ASP A 54 -1.47 10.85 5.21
CA ASP A 54 -0.55 10.43 6.27
C ASP A 54 -1.02 9.16 7.01
N SER A 55 -2.33 9.03 7.24
CA SER A 55 -2.92 7.90 7.96
C SER A 55 -3.31 6.70 7.10
N ASP A 56 -3.35 6.86 5.78
CA ASP A 56 -3.94 5.83 4.91
C ASP A 56 -2.98 4.66 4.68
N SER A 57 -3.35 3.46 5.09
CA SER A 57 -2.57 2.25 4.81
C SER A 57 -3.03 1.53 3.55
N GLU A 58 -4.29 1.72 3.15
CA GLU A 58 -4.93 1.06 2.02
C GLU A 58 -6.02 1.94 1.41
N GLN A 59 -6.20 1.83 0.10
CA GLN A 59 -7.19 2.55 -0.69
C GLN A 59 -7.72 1.62 -1.79
N THR A 60 -9.02 1.73 -2.08
CA THR A 60 -9.70 0.86 -3.04
C THR A 60 -10.59 1.70 -3.96
N VAL A 61 -10.62 1.34 -5.25
CA VAL A 61 -11.52 1.93 -6.25
C VAL A 61 -12.28 0.81 -6.95
N ALA A 62 -13.61 0.80 -6.75
CA ALA A 62 -14.49 -0.20 -7.32
C ALA A 62 -15.08 0.24 -8.68
N PHE A 63 -14.98 -0.65 -9.66
CA PHE A 63 -15.67 -0.58 -10.94
C PHE A 63 -16.60 -1.79 -11.10
N THR A 64 -17.31 -1.87 -12.24
CA THR A 64 -18.33 -2.90 -12.46
C THR A 64 -17.78 -4.33 -12.40
N ASP A 65 -16.65 -4.59 -13.08
CA ASP A 65 -16.06 -5.94 -13.16
C ASP A 65 -14.73 -6.08 -12.42
N LEU A 66 -14.06 -4.96 -12.15
CA LEU A 66 -12.71 -4.93 -11.60
C LEU A 66 -12.65 -4.00 -10.40
N GLU A 67 -11.80 -4.33 -9.44
CA GLU A 67 -11.53 -3.51 -8.27
C GLU A 67 -10.03 -3.26 -8.16
N PHE A 68 -9.64 -2.00 -8.11
CA PHE A 68 -8.25 -1.59 -7.89
C PHE A 68 -8.00 -1.43 -6.41
N HIS A 69 -6.87 -1.92 -5.96
CA HIS A 69 -6.42 -1.78 -4.59
C HIS A 69 -4.98 -1.29 -4.57
N ALA A 70 -4.68 -0.45 -3.60
CA ALA A 70 -3.33 -0.04 -3.29
C ALA A 70 -3.13 0.01 -1.78
N ALA A 71 -2.01 -0.54 -1.29
CA ALA A 71 -1.61 -0.48 0.11
C ALA A 71 -0.21 0.09 0.24
N TYR A 72 -0.04 1.04 1.14
CA TYR A 72 1.21 1.75 1.35
C TYR A 72 1.71 1.59 2.78
N SER A 73 2.91 1.07 2.92
CA SER A 73 3.66 0.91 4.17
C SER A 73 4.82 1.89 4.20
N ALA A 74 4.93 2.71 5.24
CA ALA A 74 6.03 3.65 5.42
C ALA A 74 7.28 3.00 6.05
N GLY A 75 7.20 1.71 6.41
CA GLY A 75 8.29 0.93 6.99
C GLY A 75 8.12 0.64 8.48
N GLU A 76 6.90 0.71 9.00
CA GLU A 76 6.55 0.54 10.41
C GLU A 76 6.90 -0.85 10.94
N LEU A 77 6.84 -1.90 10.10
CA LEU A 77 7.00 -3.29 10.53
C LEU A 77 8.41 -3.85 10.34
N ASN A 78 9.07 -3.46 9.26
CA ASN A 78 10.32 -4.09 8.81
C ASN A 78 11.37 -3.07 8.38
N ASN A 79 11.12 -1.77 8.60
CA ASN A 79 11.95 -0.70 8.07
C ASN A 79 12.13 -0.82 6.55
N GLU A 80 11.09 -1.23 5.82
CA GLU A 80 11.03 -1.19 4.36
C GLU A 80 9.77 -0.45 3.92
N ARG A 81 9.95 0.55 3.08
CA ARG A 81 8.84 1.26 2.48
C ARG A 81 8.35 0.49 1.26
N ALA A 82 7.04 0.32 1.13
CA ALA A 82 6.50 -0.42 0.02
C ALA A 82 5.12 0.08 -0.40
N LEU A 83 4.88 0.09 -1.71
CA LEU A 83 3.55 0.19 -2.29
C LEU A 83 3.20 -1.15 -2.91
N ARG A 84 2.12 -1.77 -2.44
CA ARG A 84 1.50 -2.91 -3.14
C ARG A 84 0.31 -2.39 -3.94
N VAL A 85 0.20 -2.78 -5.19
CA VAL A 85 -1.00 -2.57 -6.00
C VAL A 85 -1.51 -3.92 -6.49
N TRP A 86 -2.82 -4.11 -6.49
CA TRP A 86 -3.43 -5.32 -7.02
C TRP A 86 -4.81 -5.03 -7.62
N VAL A 87 -5.23 -5.90 -8.52
CA VAL A 87 -6.54 -5.82 -9.17
C VAL A 87 -7.26 -7.13 -8.98
N THR A 88 -8.50 -7.07 -8.53
CA THR A 88 -9.37 -8.23 -8.34
C THR A 88 -10.62 -8.16 -9.21
N SER A 89 -11.38 -9.25 -9.25
CA SER A 89 -12.78 -9.18 -9.63
C SER A 89 -13.54 -8.30 -8.65
N ALA A 90 -14.50 -7.51 -9.16
CA ALA A 90 -15.40 -6.75 -8.31
C ALA A 90 -16.18 -7.68 -7.38
N GLY A 91 -16.15 -7.42 -6.08
CA GLY A 91 -16.84 -8.22 -5.06
C GLY A 91 -16.24 -9.62 -4.77
N ASP A 92 -15.12 -9.99 -5.37
CA ASP A 92 -14.37 -11.21 -5.06
C ASP A 92 -12.87 -10.92 -4.96
N GLU A 93 -12.42 -10.62 -3.75
CA GLU A 93 -11.01 -10.34 -3.44
C GLU A 93 -10.08 -11.55 -3.66
N THR A 94 -10.62 -12.76 -3.78
CA THR A 94 -9.81 -13.97 -4.01
C THR A 94 -9.43 -14.14 -5.47
N ALA A 95 -10.19 -13.54 -6.39
CA ALA A 95 -9.93 -13.55 -7.82
C ALA A 95 -8.96 -12.42 -8.22
N VAL A 96 -7.67 -12.62 -7.97
CA VAL A 96 -6.61 -11.64 -8.26
C VAL A 96 -6.11 -11.76 -9.71
N PHE A 97 -6.19 -10.68 -10.48
CA PHE A 97 -5.73 -10.61 -11.87
C PHE A 97 -4.39 -9.89 -12.05
N HIS A 98 -4.01 -9.06 -11.08
CA HIS A 98 -2.71 -8.40 -11.03
C HIS A 98 -2.28 -8.24 -9.57
N SER A 99 -0.99 -8.40 -9.26
CA SER A 99 -0.42 -7.96 -7.98
C SER A 99 1.05 -7.64 -8.14
N THR A 100 1.46 -6.42 -7.79
CA THR A 100 2.85 -5.97 -7.82
C THR A 100 3.22 -5.30 -6.50
N LEU A 101 4.41 -5.61 -5.99
CA LEU A 101 5.02 -4.96 -4.84
C LEU A 101 6.18 -4.07 -5.31
N TYR A 102 6.05 -2.76 -5.12
CA TYR A 102 7.12 -1.80 -5.32
C TYR A 102 7.84 -1.56 -4.00
N GLN A 103 9.07 -2.04 -3.89
CA GLN A 103 9.95 -1.71 -2.77
C GLN A 103 10.56 -0.33 -3.02
N LEU A 104 10.33 0.59 -2.09
CA LEU A 104 10.72 1.99 -2.20
C LEU A 104 11.88 2.27 -1.25
N ASN A 105 12.74 3.21 -1.64
CA ASN A 105 13.84 3.62 -0.78
C ASN A 105 13.28 4.35 0.46
N LEU A 106 13.86 4.07 1.62
CA LEU A 106 13.47 4.67 2.90
C LEU A 106 13.87 6.13 3.01
N ASN A 107 15.02 6.45 2.42
CA ASN A 107 15.69 7.75 2.57
C ASN A 107 15.41 8.69 1.39
N SER A 108 14.75 8.19 0.35
CA SER A 108 14.30 8.97 -0.81
C SER A 108 12.96 8.40 -1.26
N GLY A 109 11.94 9.23 -1.39
CA GLY A 109 10.64 8.78 -1.88
C GLY A 109 10.70 8.20 -3.31
N PRO A 110 9.59 7.61 -3.80
CA PRO A 110 9.52 7.17 -5.18
C PRO A 110 9.80 8.35 -6.13
N GLN A 111 10.44 8.07 -7.26
CA GLN A 111 10.75 9.10 -8.26
C GLN A 111 10.06 8.77 -9.57
N ASN A 112 9.30 9.72 -10.11
CA ASN A 112 8.62 9.56 -11.39
C ASN A 112 9.68 9.42 -12.49
N GLN A 113 9.69 8.27 -13.17
CA GLN A 113 10.76 7.87 -14.08
C GLN A 113 10.28 7.67 -15.53
N PHE A 114 8.97 7.65 -15.75
CA PHE A 114 8.39 7.42 -17.07
C PHE A 114 8.02 8.75 -17.75
N VAL A 115 8.71 9.03 -18.86
CA VAL A 115 8.38 10.14 -19.77
C VAL A 115 7.00 9.87 -20.38
N GLY A 116 6.04 10.77 -20.15
CA GLY A 116 4.65 10.61 -20.60
C GLY A 116 3.59 10.65 -19.49
N GLY A 117 4.00 10.73 -18.21
CA GLY A 117 3.06 10.97 -17.10
C GLY A 117 2.53 9.72 -16.41
N HIS A 118 3.28 8.62 -16.41
CA HIS A 118 2.90 7.35 -15.76
C HIS A 118 3.67 7.07 -14.47
N GLY A 119 4.06 8.15 -13.80
CA GLY A 119 4.67 8.11 -12.48
C GLY A 119 5.94 7.26 -12.37
N PHE A 120 6.05 6.54 -11.24
CA PHE A 120 7.18 5.65 -10.96
C PHE A 120 6.86 4.18 -11.22
N THR A 121 5.58 3.81 -11.29
CA THR A 121 5.13 2.42 -11.55
C THR A 121 5.06 2.09 -13.03
N GLY A 122 4.97 3.11 -13.89
CA GLY A 122 4.63 2.94 -15.30
C GLY A 122 3.14 2.65 -15.49
N LEU A 123 2.70 2.66 -16.75
CA LEU A 123 1.34 2.32 -17.13
C LEU A 123 1.17 0.80 -17.13
N ASN A 124 0.26 0.32 -16.28
CA ASN A 124 -0.07 -1.08 -16.12
C ASN A 124 -1.48 -1.35 -16.64
N TYR A 125 -1.73 -2.59 -17.04
CA TYR A 125 -3.01 -3.05 -17.56
C TYR A 125 -3.43 -4.33 -16.84
N SER A 126 -4.71 -4.44 -16.52
CA SER A 126 -5.33 -5.67 -16.02
C SER A 126 -6.63 -5.92 -16.76
N TYR A 127 -6.97 -7.19 -16.95
CA TYR A 127 -8.11 -7.61 -17.77
C TYR A 127 -8.96 -8.63 -17.03
N HIS A 128 -10.27 -8.43 -17.04
CA HIS A 128 -11.20 -9.44 -16.53
C HIS A 128 -11.33 -10.58 -17.57
N PRO A 129 -11.08 -11.84 -17.20
CA PRO A 129 -10.94 -12.94 -18.17
C PRO A 129 -12.23 -13.29 -18.93
N THR A 130 -13.41 -12.96 -18.39
CA THR A 130 -14.71 -13.33 -18.99
C THR A 130 -15.49 -12.17 -19.59
N SER A 131 -15.61 -11.03 -18.90
CA SER A 131 -16.30 -9.84 -19.41
C SER A 131 -15.50 -9.09 -20.47
N GLY A 132 -14.17 -9.24 -20.49
CA GLY A 132 -13.29 -8.50 -21.39
C GLY A 132 -12.98 -7.08 -20.94
N ALA A 133 -13.45 -6.69 -19.74
CA ALA A 133 -13.16 -5.41 -19.13
C ALA A 133 -11.66 -5.18 -18.95
N GLU A 134 -11.22 -3.95 -19.07
CA GLU A 134 -9.84 -3.53 -18.91
C GLU A 134 -9.75 -2.40 -17.88
N MET A 135 -8.72 -2.49 -17.05
CA MET A 135 -8.27 -1.42 -16.17
C MET A 135 -6.83 -1.04 -16.51
N GLN A 136 -6.60 0.25 -16.72
CA GLN A 136 -5.28 0.86 -16.82
C GLN A 136 -4.97 1.57 -15.50
N PHE A 137 -3.75 1.48 -15.01
CA PHE A 137 -3.37 2.18 -13.78
C PHE A 137 -1.89 2.52 -13.71
N TRP A 138 -1.58 3.57 -12.96
CA TRP A 138 -0.23 3.96 -12.58
C TRP A 138 -0.26 4.73 -11.26
N CYS A 139 0.86 4.78 -10.57
CA CYS A 139 1.06 5.63 -9.40
C CYS A 139 2.28 6.53 -9.57
N GLU A 140 2.16 7.74 -9.05
CA GLU A 140 3.13 8.81 -9.12
C GLU A 140 3.46 9.35 -7.72
N ALA A 141 4.65 9.91 -7.60
CA ALA A 141 5.05 10.72 -6.46
C ALA A 141 4.56 12.16 -6.67
N ASN A 142 3.92 12.74 -5.66
CA ASN A 142 3.38 14.10 -5.60
C ASN A 142 3.94 14.89 -4.41
#